data_AF-A0A9P0FEC6-F1
#
_entry.id   AF-A0A9P0FEC6-F1
#
_cell.length_a   1.000
_cell.length_b   1.000
_cell.length_c   1.000
_cell.angle_alpha   90.00
_cell.angle_beta   90.00
_cell.angle_gamma   90.00
#
_symmetry.space_group_name_H-M   'P 1'
#
loop_
_entity.id
_entity.type
_entity.pdbx_description
1 polymer ?
#
loop_
_entity_poly.entity_id
_entity_poly.type
_entity_poly.pdbx_seq_one_letter_code
_entity_poly.pdbx_strand_id
1 'polypeptide(L)'
;MLEVALFKEKNNVVAAIQSIPLSGRSNTRRTEILAADNKSTLLELMQKVPCYAIALDKSCDIVDYEQTSIFLRFFDIVTCIGLWSDVQARIAHNIAVKRNEFSTRFQDFGKAEKLSQFLKSPYEVGASAEWTDVAAKLFSPSLQIKIIDLQEGISLKMFKTASTEEFWGEHI
;
A
#
# COMPACT_ATOMS: atom_id res chain seq x y z
N MET A 1 -47.70 48.96 -7.71
CA MET A 1 -47.89 47.60 -8.27
C MET A 1 -46.61 46.75 -8.23
N LEU A 2 -45.41 47.33 -8.38
CA LEU A 2 -44.12 46.60 -8.27
C LEU A 2 -43.83 46.07 -6.85
N GLU A 3 -44.20 46.81 -5.81
CA GLU A 3 -43.86 46.50 -4.42
C GLU A 3 -44.54 45.21 -3.92
N VAL A 4 -45.79 44.97 -4.31
CA VAL A 4 -46.57 43.78 -3.92
C VAL A 4 -46.03 42.49 -4.58
N ALA A 5 -45.42 42.61 -5.77
CA ALA A 5 -44.81 41.47 -6.47
C ALA A 5 -43.51 41.01 -5.80
N LEU A 6 -42.66 41.97 -5.37
CA LEU A 6 -41.41 41.73 -4.65
C LEU A 6 -41.61 41.02 -3.30
N PHE A 7 -42.69 41.37 -2.56
CA PHE A 7 -43.01 40.72 -1.29
C PHE A 7 -43.63 39.33 -1.43
N LYS A 8 -44.32 39.03 -2.54
CA LYS A 8 -44.82 37.68 -2.84
C LYS A 8 -43.68 36.69 -3.07
N GLU A 9 -42.63 37.09 -3.79
CA GLU A 9 -41.43 36.26 -3.98
C GLU A 9 -40.72 35.97 -2.65
N LYS A 10 -40.58 36.98 -1.78
CA LYS A 10 -40.00 36.79 -0.45
C LYS A 10 -40.74 35.73 0.38
N ASN A 11 -42.07 35.77 0.38
CA ASN A 11 -42.87 34.78 1.13
C ASN A 11 -42.74 33.36 0.54
N ASN A 12 -42.65 33.24 -0.79
CA ASN A 12 -42.41 31.97 -1.45
C ASN A 12 -41.03 31.40 -1.11
N VAL A 13 -39.99 32.23 -1.07
CA VAL A 13 -38.64 31.83 -0.68
C VAL A 13 -38.58 31.36 0.78
N VAL A 14 -39.25 32.09 1.69
CA VAL A 14 -39.34 31.71 3.11
C VAL A 14 -40.08 30.37 3.28
N ALA A 15 -41.21 30.19 2.59
CA ALA A 15 -41.96 28.93 2.63
C ALA A 15 -41.13 27.76 2.05
N ALA A 16 -40.40 27.99 0.96
CA ALA A 16 -39.50 27.00 0.38
C ALA A 16 -38.39 26.59 1.37
N ILE A 17 -37.72 27.54 2.01
CA ILE A 17 -36.68 27.26 3.02
C ILE A 17 -37.25 26.50 4.22
N GLN A 18 -38.42 26.91 4.73
CA GLN A 18 -39.08 26.24 5.85
C GLN A 18 -39.53 24.81 5.51
N SER A 19 -39.81 24.54 4.24
CA SER A 19 -40.17 23.21 3.77
C SER A 19 -38.98 22.24 3.67
N ILE A 20 -37.74 22.75 3.72
CA ILE A 20 -36.55 21.91 3.73
C ILE A 20 -36.48 21.17 5.07
N PRO A 21 -36.50 19.84 5.09
CA PRO A 21 -36.37 19.10 6.34
C PRO A 21 -34.92 19.21 6.84
N LEU A 22 -34.71 20.11 7.80
CA LEU A 22 -33.41 20.37 8.45
C LEU A 22 -33.10 19.38 9.59
N SER A 23 -33.96 18.38 9.82
CA SER A 23 -33.75 17.42 10.90
C SER A 23 -32.46 16.63 10.67
N GLY A 24 -31.73 16.35 11.76
CA GLY A 24 -30.51 15.54 11.69
C GLY A 24 -30.74 14.21 10.98
N ARG A 25 -31.87 13.54 11.26
CA ARG A 25 -32.26 12.28 10.59
C ARG A 25 -32.45 12.44 9.08
N SER A 26 -33.09 13.52 8.64
CA SER A 26 -33.30 13.78 7.21
C SER A 26 -31.99 14.08 6.48
N ASN A 27 -31.09 14.83 7.11
CA ASN A 27 -29.77 15.12 6.56
C ASN A 27 -28.88 13.87 6.52
N THR A 28 -28.83 13.09 7.60
CA THR A 28 -28.12 11.79 7.62
C THR A 28 -28.60 10.89 6.50
N ARG A 29 -29.91 10.69 6.35
CA ARG A 29 -30.48 9.87 5.29
C ARG A 29 -30.12 10.38 3.89
N ARG A 30 -30.13 11.70 3.67
CA ARG A 30 -29.74 12.30 2.39
C ARG A 30 -28.25 12.07 2.10
N THR A 31 -27.39 12.25 3.10
CA THR A 31 -25.95 11.98 2.97
C THR A 31 -25.67 10.52 2.67
N GLU A 32 -26.38 9.59 3.32
CA GLU A 32 -26.27 8.15 3.05
C GLU A 32 -26.64 7.79 1.61
N ILE A 33 -27.77 8.31 1.12
CA ILE A 33 -28.21 8.10 -0.27
C ILE A 33 -27.17 8.67 -1.24
N LEU A 34 -26.72 9.91 -1.02
CA LEU A 34 -25.71 10.54 -1.87
C LEU A 34 -24.39 9.77 -1.85
N ALA A 35 -23.99 9.24 -0.69
CA ALA A 35 -22.79 8.42 -0.55
C ALA A 35 -22.92 7.10 -1.31
N ALA A 36 -24.09 6.46 -1.26
CA ALA A 36 -24.36 5.24 -2.02
C ALA A 36 -24.31 5.48 -3.53
N ASP A 37 -24.91 6.58 -3.99
CA ASP A 37 -24.89 6.98 -5.41
C ASP A 37 -23.46 7.29 -5.87
N ASN A 38 -22.72 8.12 -5.13
CA ASN A 38 -21.32 8.45 -5.41
C ASN A 38 -20.44 7.19 -5.47
N LYS A 39 -20.67 6.23 -4.56
CA LYS A 39 -19.98 4.95 -4.55
C LYS A 39 -20.28 4.14 -5.81
N SER A 40 -21.54 4.03 -6.23
CA SER A 40 -21.91 3.30 -7.45
C SER A 40 -21.24 3.92 -8.68
N THR A 41 -21.32 5.24 -8.82
CA THR A 41 -20.70 5.97 -9.93
C THR A 41 -19.18 5.78 -9.96
N LEU A 42 -18.52 5.87 -8.80
CA LEU A 42 -17.08 5.65 -8.71
C LEU A 42 -16.69 4.23 -9.14
N LEU A 43 -17.44 3.22 -8.70
CA LEU A 43 -17.18 1.82 -9.08
C LEU A 43 -17.36 1.59 -10.59
N GLU A 44 -18.40 2.14 -11.19
CA GLU A 44 -18.63 2.06 -12.63
C GLU A 44 -17.51 2.73 -13.44
N LEU A 45 -16.96 3.85 -12.96
CA LEU A 45 -15.80 4.50 -13.56
C LEU A 45 -14.54 3.65 -13.39
N MET A 46 -14.33 3.10 -12.19
CA MET A 46 -13.18 2.23 -11.89
C MET A 46 -13.12 0.98 -12.78
N GLN A 47 -14.27 0.43 -13.17
CA GLN A 47 -14.32 -0.72 -14.09
C GLN A 47 -13.87 -0.37 -15.51
N LYS A 48 -13.96 0.90 -15.91
CA LYS A 48 -13.65 1.35 -17.28
C LYS A 48 -12.21 1.89 -17.42
N VAL A 49 -11.58 2.30 -16.32
CA VAL A 49 -10.23 2.87 -16.36
C VAL A 49 -9.16 1.78 -16.49
N PRO A 50 -8.16 1.94 -17.39
CA PRO A 50 -7.10 0.95 -17.58
C PRO A 50 -6.11 0.90 -16.41
N CYS A 51 -6.00 2.00 -15.66
CA CYS A 51 -5.11 2.10 -14.51
C CYS A 51 -5.57 3.21 -13.56
N TYR A 52 -5.18 3.07 -12.29
CA TYR A 52 -5.40 4.05 -11.23
C TYR A 52 -4.26 3.97 -10.23
N ALA A 53 -4.05 5.05 -9.48
CA ALA A 53 -3.13 5.10 -8.35
C ALA A 53 -3.93 5.21 -7.05
N ILE A 54 -3.48 4.49 -6.02
CA ILE A 54 -4.00 4.58 -4.66
C ILE A 54 -2.92 5.21 -3.78
N ALA A 55 -3.29 6.22 -3.02
CA ALA A 55 -2.47 6.73 -1.92
C ALA A 55 -3.19 6.46 -0.60
N LEU A 56 -2.44 5.96 0.38
CA LEU A 56 -2.91 5.71 1.73
C LEU A 56 -2.25 6.73 2.65
N ASP A 57 -3.04 7.36 3.50
CA ASP A 57 -2.52 8.25 4.54
C ASP A 57 -3.14 7.87 5.88
N LYS A 58 -2.28 7.75 6.89
CA LYS A 58 -2.64 7.28 8.22
C LYS A 58 -2.32 8.37 9.24
N SER A 59 -3.26 8.62 10.14
CA SER A 59 -3.11 9.59 11.22
C SER A 59 -3.80 9.09 12.48
N CYS A 60 -3.55 9.76 13.60
CA CYS A 60 -4.34 9.60 14.83
C CYS A 60 -5.11 10.90 15.07
N ASP A 61 -6.34 10.79 15.60
CA ASP A 61 -7.09 11.97 16.04
C ASP A 61 -6.69 12.42 17.45
N ILE A 62 -7.38 13.44 17.97
CA ILE A 62 -7.12 14.02 19.29
C ILE A 62 -7.38 13.06 20.46
N VAL A 63 -8.01 11.90 20.21
CA VAL A 63 -8.28 10.84 21.21
C VAL A 63 -7.49 9.56 20.91
N ASP A 64 -6.43 9.65 20.11
CA ASP A 64 -5.55 8.54 19.69
C ASP A 64 -6.27 7.40 18.95
N TYR A 65 -7.36 7.70 18.23
CA TYR A 65 -7.99 6.73 17.34
C TYR A 65 -7.24 6.66 16.00
N GLU A 66 -6.83 5.47 15.56
CA GLU A 66 -6.16 5.29 14.25
C GLU A 66 -7.17 5.56 13.12
N GLN A 67 -6.81 6.50 12.26
CA GLN A 67 -7.58 6.86 11.08
C GLN A 67 -6.78 6.52 9.83
N THR A 68 -7.43 5.93 8.84
CA THR A 68 -6.84 5.66 7.52
C THR A 68 -7.69 6.30 6.45
N SER A 69 -7.07 7.16 5.65
CA SER A 69 -7.67 7.75 4.46
C SER A 69 -7.10 7.10 3.20
N ILE A 70 -7.98 6.93 2.21
CA ILE A 70 -7.67 6.28 0.93
C ILE A 70 -8.01 7.27 -0.18
N PHE A 71 -6.99 7.66 -0.94
CA PHE A 71 -7.15 8.54 -2.10
C PHE A 71 -6.97 7.75 -3.38
N LEU A 72 -7.99 7.79 -4.24
CA LEU A 72 -7.94 7.22 -5.57
C LEU A 72 -7.67 8.33 -6.60
N ARG A 73 -6.67 8.13 -7.46
CA ARG A 73 -6.36 9.02 -8.58
C ARG A 73 -6.40 8.23 -9.88
N PHE A 74 -7.23 8.66 -10.81
CA PHE A 74 -7.34 8.03 -12.13
C PHE A 74 -7.57 9.12 -13.18
N PHE A 75 -7.30 8.79 -14.44
CA PHE A 75 -7.58 9.68 -15.56
C PHE A 75 -8.98 9.38 -16.10
N ASP A 76 -9.84 10.39 -16.15
CA ASP A 76 -11.12 10.28 -16.82
C ASP A 76 -10.91 10.28 -18.35
N ILE A 77 -11.27 9.15 -18.95
CA ILE A 77 -11.11 8.84 -20.37
C ILE A 77 -11.92 9.81 -21.24
N VAL A 78 -13.06 10.31 -20.73
CA VAL A 78 -13.99 11.15 -21.51
C VAL A 78 -13.38 12.52 -21.83
N THR A 79 -12.51 13.05 -20.96
CA THR A 79 -11.85 14.35 -21.14
C THR A 79 -10.59 14.32 -22.01
N CYS A 80 -10.08 13.13 -22.37
CA CYS A 80 -8.76 12.98 -23.03
C CYS A 80 -8.86 12.55 -24.52
N ILE A 81 -9.95 12.92 -25.20
CA ILE A 81 -10.17 12.62 -26.63
C ILE A 81 -9.14 13.41 -27.46
N GLY A 82 -8.00 12.78 -27.75
CA GLY A 82 -6.96 13.35 -28.64
C GLY A 82 -5.50 13.03 -28.26
N LEU A 83 -5.22 12.57 -27.04
CA LEU A 83 -3.85 12.32 -26.55
C LEU A 83 -3.61 10.87 -26.09
N TRP A 84 -4.49 9.95 -26.47
CA TRP A 84 -4.56 8.62 -25.86
C TRP A 84 -3.32 7.78 -26.13
N SER A 85 -2.75 7.85 -27.33
CA SER A 85 -1.50 7.15 -27.67
C SER A 85 -0.35 7.58 -26.75
N ASP A 86 -0.24 8.89 -26.52
CA ASP A 86 0.91 9.47 -25.81
C ASP A 86 0.77 9.29 -24.30
N VAL A 87 -0.44 9.41 -23.78
CA VAL A 87 -0.74 9.14 -22.36
C VAL A 87 -0.56 7.66 -22.05
N GLN A 88 -1.09 6.76 -22.89
CA GLN A 88 -0.86 5.32 -22.71
C GLN A 88 0.61 4.95 -22.81
N ALA A 89 1.33 5.47 -23.81
CA ALA A 89 2.76 5.22 -23.96
C ALA A 89 3.55 5.69 -22.73
N ARG A 90 3.21 6.88 -22.20
CA ARG A 90 3.89 7.43 -21.01
C ARG A 90 3.56 6.66 -19.74
N ILE A 91 2.33 6.20 -19.57
CA ILE A 91 1.93 5.33 -18.45
C ILE A 91 2.64 3.98 -18.56
N ALA A 92 2.62 3.34 -19.73
CA ALA A 92 3.31 2.08 -19.97
C ALA A 92 4.81 2.19 -19.71
N HIS A 93 5.44 3.28 -20.17
CA HIS A 93 6.84 3.59 -19.89
C HIS A 93 7.10 3.73 -18.39
N ASN A 94 6.29 4.53 -17.68
CA ASN A 94 6.46 4.71 -16.23
C ASN A 94 6.29 3.42 -15.44
N ILE A 95 5.31 2.57 -15.81
CA ILE A 95 5.12 1.24 -15.21
C ILE A 95 6.36 0.37 -15.46
N ALA A 96 6.88 0.35 -16.69
CA ALA A 96 8.07 -0.43 -17.02
C ALA A 96 9.30 0.05 -16.26
N VAL A 97 9.54 1.36 -16.20
CA VAL A 97 10.65 1.97 -15.45
C VAL A 97 10.53 1.66 -13.96
N LYS A 98 9.36 1.83 -13.36
CA LYS A 98 9.14 1.56 -11.93
C LYS A 98 9.26 0.08 -11.61
N ARG A 99 8.78 -0.80 -12.49
CA ARG A 99 8.99 -2.25 -12.36
C ARG A 99 10.47 -2.59 -12.38
N ASN A 100 11.24 -1.98 -13.27
CA ASN A 100 12.69 -2.20 -13.34
C ASN A 100 13.43 -1.65 -12.11
N GLU A 101 13.07 -0.44 -11.64
CA GLU A 101 13.60 0.15 -10.42
C GLU A 101 13.34 -0.73 -9.20
N PHE A 102 12.10 -1.25 -9.07
CA PHE A 102 11.71 -2.18 -8.02
C PHE A 102 12.52 -3.49 -8.14
N SER A 103 12.55 -4.13 -9.31
CA SER A 103 13.31 -5.37 -9.50
C SER A 103 14.80 -5.20 -9.15
N THR A 104 15.40 -4.07 -9.53
CA THR A 104 16.81 -3.76 -9.25
C THR A 104 17.04 -3.52 -7.76
N ARG A 105 16.21 -2.68 -7.11
CA ARG A 105 16.34 -2.40 -5.67
C ARG A 105 16.15 -3.63 -4.81
N PHE A 106 15.26 -4.53 -5.22
CA PHE A 106 14.88 -5.72 -4.47
C PHE A 106 15.59 -6.99 -4.99
N GLN A 107 16.59 -6.85 -5.86
CA GLN A 107 17.34 -7.99 -6.42
C GLN A 107 18.04 -8.82 -5.33
N ASP A 108 18.37 -8.20 -4.21
CA ASP A 108 19.02 -8.86 -3.07
C ASP A 108 18.03 -9.67 -2.20
N PHE A 109 16.69 -9.56 -2.38
CA PHE A 109 15.71 -10.35 -1.60
C PHE A 109 15.80 -11.85 -1.87
N GLY A 110 16.04 -12.26 -3.13
CA GLY A 110 16.25 -13.68 -3.45
C GLY A 110 17.51 -14.25 -2.77
N LYS A 111 18.47 -13.39 -2.43
CA LYS A 111 19.68 -13.77 -1.67
C LYS A 111 19.41 -13.79 -0.16
N ALA A 112 18.54 -12.89 0.32
CA ALA A 112 18.06 -12.88 1.70
C ALA A 112 17.23 -14.13 2.06
N GLU A 113 16.60 -14.79 1.07
CA GLU A 113 15.91 -16.07 1.27
C GLU A 113 16.88 -17.18 1.71
N LYS A 114 18.04 -17.31 1.04
CA LYS A 114 19.08 -18.28 1.44
C LYS A 114 19.68 -17.97 2.82
N LEU A 115 19.85 -16.68 3.13
CA LEU A 115 20.24 -16.24 4.47
C LEU A 115 19.19 -16.60 5.53
N SER A 116 17.90 -16.42 5.22
CA SER A 116 16.79 -16.82 6.09
C SER A 116 16.74 -18.34 6.31
N GLN A 117 16.99 -19.12 5.26
CA GLN A 117 17.13 -20.58 5.34
C GLN A 117 18.32 -20.99 6.22
N PHE A 118 19.48 -20.31 6.08
CA PHE A 118 20.63 -20.53 6.97
C PHE A 118 20.30 -20.22 8.43
N LEU A 119 19.64 -19.10 8.72
CA LEU A 119 19.26 -18.75 10.10
C LEU A 119 18.32 -19.79 10.74
N LYS A 120 17.50 -20.46 9.93
CA LYS A 120 16.62 -21.55 10.38
C LYS A 120 17.36 -22.88 10.54
N SER A 121 18.21 -23.23 9.57
CA SER A 121 18.99 -24.46 9.55
C SER A 121 20.41 -24.18 9.04
N PRO A 122 21.35 -23.88 9.95
CA PRO A 122 22.71 -23.46 9.59
C PRO A 122 23.53 -24.47 8.78
N TYR A 123 23.11 -25.73 8.75
CA TYR A 123 23.81 -26.84 8.09
C TYR A 123 23.17 -27.32 6.80
N GLU A 124 21.95 -26.87 6.46
CA GLU A 124 21.28 -27.23 5.21
C GLU A 124 21.77 -26.38 4.03
N VAL A 125 22.20 -25.15 4.31
CA VAL A 125 22.71 -24.23 3.29
C VAL A 125 24.23 -24.26 3.32
N GLY A 126 24.87 -24.87 2.32
CA GLY A 126 26.33 -24.82 2.19
C GLY A 126 26.85 -23.38 2.10
N ALA A 127 28.09 -23.13 2.53
CA ALA A 127 28.79 -21.86 2.37
C ALA A 127 29.02 -21.53 0.87
N SER A 128 27.97 -21.18 0.15
CA SER A 128 28.11 -20.62 -1.19
C SER A 128 28.48 -19.14 -1.07
N ALA A 129 29.31 -18.66 -2.01
CA ALA A 129 29.70 -17.26 -2.07
C ALA A 129 28.48 -16.32 -2.15
N GLU A 130 27.39 -16.76 -2.80
CA GLU A 130 26.22 -15.91 -3.06
C GLU A 130 25.51 -15.34 -1.83
N TRP A 131 25.31 -16.12 -0.76
CA TRP A 131 24.59 -15.64 0.44
C TRP A 131 25.57 -15.13 1.51
N THR A 132 26.79 -15.66 1.54
CA THR A 132 27.85 -15.19 2.44
C THR A 132 28.28 -13.76 2.10
N ASP A 133 28.32 -13.40 0.81
CA ASP A 133 28.53 -12.01 0.36
C ASP A 133 27.40 -11.08 0.81
N VAL A 134 26.15 -11.56 0.82
CA VAL A 134 24.99 -10.80 1.32
C VAL A 134 25.03 -10.63 2.83
N ALA A 135 25.41 -11.68 3.58
CA ALA A 135 25.62 -11.59 5.01
C ALA A 135 26.75 -10.61 5.36
N ALA A 136 27.86 -10.64 4.60
CA ALA A 136 28.97 -9.71 4.77
C ALA A 136 28.57 -8.25 4.47
N LYS A 137 27.75 -8.03 3.44
CA LYS A 137 27.22 -6.72 3.05
C LYS A 137 26.18 -6.17 4.05
N LEU A 138 25.34 -7.04 4.64
CA LEU A 138 24.27 -6.64 5.56
C LEU A 138 24.73 -6.48 7.01
N PHE A 139 25.67 -7.31 7.48
CA PHE A 139 26.04 -7.37 8.90
C PHE A 139 27.50 -7.01 9.19
N SER A 140 28.47 -7.64 8.51
CA SER A 140 29.90 -7.23 8.45
C SER A 140 30.77 -8.31 7.80
N PRO A 141 31.93 -7.96 7.22
CA PRO A 141 32.92 -8.94 6.71
C PRO A 141 33.41 -9.94 7.77
N SER A 142 33.49 -9.53 9.04
CA SER A 142 33.86 -10.42 10.15
C SER A 142 32.84 -11.53 10.43
N LEU A 143 31.59 -11.37 9.98
CA LEU A 143 30.56 -12.38 10.16
C LEU A 143 30.74 -13.57 9.21
N GLN A 144 31.31 -13.36 8.02
CA GLN A 144 31.55 -14.43 7.05
C GLN A 144 32.50 -15.50 7.60
N ILE A 145 33.57 -15.10 8.27
CA ILE A 145 34.52 -16.03 8.90
C ILE A 145 33.84 -16.81 10.03
N LYS A 146 33.05 -16.14 10.87
CA LYS A 146 32.29 -16.79 11.94
C LYS A 146 31.28 -17.82 11.42
N ILE A 147 30.65 -17.55 10.28
CA ILE A 147 29.73 -18.47 9.61
C ILE A 147 30.47 -19.73 9.15
N ILE A 148 31.64 -19.57 8.52
CA ILE A 148 32.46 -20.70 8.06
C ILE A 148 32.90 -21.55 9.25
N ASP A 149 33.38 -20.91 10.31
CA ASP A 149 33.80 -21.59 11.56
C ASP A 149 32.62 -22.36 12.20
N LEU A 150 31.42 -21.76 12.20
CA LEU A 150 30.21 -22.41 12.72
C LEU A 150 29.85 -23.69 11.93
N GLN A 151 29.92 -23.63 10.60
CA GLN A 151 29.58 -24.77 9.74
C GLN A 151 30.62 -25.90 9.79
N GLU A 152 31.89 -25.56 10.03
CA GLU A 152 32.97 -26.54 10.16
C GLU A 152 33.10 -27.14 11.57
N GLY A 153 32.42 -26.57 12.56
CA GLY A 153 32.40 -27.05 13.94
C GLY A 153 31.93 -28.51 14.07
N ILE A 154 32.86 -29.43 14.34
CA ILE A 154 32.58 -30.88 14.45
C ILE A 154 31.57 -31.18 15.56
N SER A 155 31.71 -30.52 16.71
CA SER A 155 30.77 -30.67 17.84
C SER A 155 29.38 -30.13 17.52
N LEU A 156 29.28 -29.14 16.64
CA LEU A 156 28.00 -28.49 16.33
C LEU A 156 27.21 -29.25 15.25
N LYS A 157 27.89 -30.09 14.45
CA LYS A 157 27.26 -31.00 13.48
C LYS A 157 26.32 -32.01 14.13
N MET A 158 26.39 -32.22 15.45
CA MET A 158 25.44 -33.07 16.18
C MET A 158 24.05 -32.45 16.31
N PHE A 159 23.92 -31.13 16.15
CA PHE A 159 22.66 -30.38 16.21
C PHE A 159 21.99 -30.19 14.85
N LYS A 160 22.41 -30.93 13.81
CA LYS A 160 21.82 -30.85 12.46
C LYS A 160 20.31 -31.10 12.42
N THR A 161 19.77 -31.84 13.38
CA THR A 161 18.35 -32.15 13.50
C THR A 161 17.66 -31.39 14.62
N ALA A 162 18.37 -30.51 15.32
CA ALA A 162 17.83 -29.69 16.39
C ALA A 162 16.96 -28.58 15.80
N SER A 163 15.94 -28.15 16.56
CA SER A 163 15.14 -27.00 16.17
C SER A 163 15.99 -25.72 16.17
N THR A 164 15.58 -24.71 15.38
CA THR A 164 16.20 -23.37 15.39
C THR A 164 16.30 -22.80 16.80
N GLU A 165 15.27 -23.00 17.63
CA GLU A 165 15.20 -22.47 18.98
C GLU A 165 16.15 -23.19 19.94
N GLU A 166 16.29 -24.53 19.84
CA GLU A 166 17.26 -25.30 20.62
C GLU A 166 18.71 -24.94 20.23
N PHE A 167 18.98 -24.81 18.93
CA PHE A 167 20.33 -24.51 18.44
C PHE A 167 20.80 -23.12 18.86
N TRP A 168 19.97 -22.10 18.67
CA TRP A 168 20.34 -20.72 19.03
C TRP A 168 20.20 -20.44 20.52
N GLY A 169 19.30 -21.12 21.23
CA GLY A 169 19.09 -20.94 22.68
C GLY A 169 20.26 -21.39 23.55
N GLU A 170 21.07 -22.35 23.10
CA GLU A 170 22.28 -22.78 23.82
C GLU A 170 23.55 -21.99 23.41
N HIS A 171 23.51 -21.21 22.33
CA HIS A 171 24.72 -20.67 21.66
C HIS A 171 24.68 -19.15 21.38
N ILE A 172 23.65 -18.45 21.89
CA ILE A 172 23.58 -16.98 22.01
C ILE A 172 23.72 -16.60 23.48
#